data_AF-A0A7V6BFT7-F1
#
_entry.id   AF-A0A7V6BFT7-F1
#
_cell.length_a   1.000
_cell.length_b   1.000
_cell.length_c   1.000
_cell.angle_alpha   90.00
_cell.angle_beta   90.00
_cell.angle_gamma   90.00
#
_symmetry.space_group_name_H-M   'P 1'
#
loop_
_entity.id
_entity.type
_entity.pdbx_description
1 polymer ?
#
loop_
_entity_poly.entity_id
_entity_poly.type
_entity_poly.pdbx_seq_one_letter_code
_entity_poly.pdbx_strand_id
1 'polypeptide(L)'
;MKYIITFVISAIVAFCLLALLFSIWGHKQEAAKPFFKVVEVTDNTEDPEIWGRNFPLQYDMYLRTVDQVRTKYGGSEAVPRTPTEADPRSVVARSKLETDPRLKTFWAGYAFAVDYRERRGHAYMLDDQTFTQRQRVVQQPGTCLNCHSSTYVLYRKFGDGDIFAGFDKLNSMPYSEARKFAKHPVACIDCHDPETMRLRITRPAFIEGIRLVKATQGIKDYDVNKMATRQEMRSFVCGQCHVEYYFKGPEKRLVYPWANGLQVENILEYYEETGFKDWVHSDTGAPMLKAQHPEFETWSQGIHSRSGVACADCHMPYKRVGAQKISDHQVRSPMLNINNACQQCHPVSENELKLRVEQIQDKTFYLRNLALDAIVEFIGDLKIART
;
A
#
# COMPACT_ATOMS: atom_id res chain seq x y z
N MET A 1 -35.93 -14.58 56.96
CA MET A 1 -36.23 -14.22 55.55
C MET A 1 -35.19 -13.28 54.94
N LYS A 2 -34.87 -12.11 55.54
CA LYS A 2 -33.82 -11.19 55.04
C LYS A 2 -32.46 -11.85 54.79
N TYR A 3 -31.92 -12.59 55.76
CA TYR A 3 -30.62 -13.26 55.62
C TYR A 3 -30.57 -14.33 54.51
N ILE A 4 -31.70 -15.03 54.28
CA ILE A 4 -31.82 -16.03 53.22
C ILE A 4 -31.83 -15.32 51.85
N ILE A 5 -32.56 -14.22 51.72
CA ILE A 5 -32.60 -13.41 50.49
C ILE A 5 -31.20 -12.84 50.18
N THR A 6 -30.52 -12.28 51.18
CA THR A 6 -29.15 -11.75 50.99
C THR A 6 -28.18 -12.86 50.58
N PHE A 7 -28.24 -14.04 51.22
CA PHE A 7 -27.40 -15.18 50.86
C PHE A 7 -27.64 -15.64 49.43
N VAL A 8 -28.90 -15.77 49.00
CA VAL A 8 -29.26 -16.19 47.64
C VAL A 8 -28.77 -15.17 46.61
N ILE A 9 -28.96 -13.87 46.86
CA ILE A 9 -28.48 -12.81 45.96
C ILE A 9 -26.95 -12.83 45.86
N SER A 10 -26.24 -12.92 46.98
CA SER A 10 -24.77 -13.01 46.99
C SER A 10 -24.25 -14.25 46.25
N ALA A 11 -24.92 -15.39 46.40
CA ALA A 11 -24.57 -16.63 45.68
C ALA A 11 -24.76 -16.48 44.17
N ILE A 12 -25.86 -15.85 43.73
CA ILE A 12 -26.12 -15.57 42.31
C ILE A 12 -25.07 -14.62 41.74
N VAL A 13 -24.73 -13.54 42.44
CA VAL A 13 -23.71 -12.59 42.00
C VAL A 13 -22.34 -13.27 41.90
N ALA A 14 -21.95 -14.07 42.89
CA ALA A 14 -20.69 -14.82 42.87
C ALA A 14 -20.65 -15.82 41.70
N PHE A 15 -21.75 -16.52 41.44
CA PHE A 15 -21.86 -17.42 40.29
C PHE A 15 -21.73 -16.68 38.95
N CYS A 16 -22.41 -15.54 38.77
CA CYS A 16 -22.30 -14.73 37.57
C CYS A 16 -20.87 -14.19 37.35
N LEU A 17 -20.20 -13.74 38.41
CA LEU A 17 -18.81 -13.28 38.35
C LEU A 17 -17.85 -14.41 37.98
N LEU A 18 -18.04 -15.61 38.55
CA LEU A 18 -17.25 -16.79 38.20
C LEU A 18 -17.50 -17.23 36.75
N ALA A 19 -18.75 -17.28 36.30
CA ALA A 19 -19.10 -17.63 34.93
C ALA A 19 -18.49 -16.63 33.92
N LEU A 20 -18.52 -15.33 34.23
CA LEU A 20 -17.86 -14.30 33.44
C LEU A 20 -16.34 -14.49 33.42
N LEU A 21 -15.72 -14.77 34.58
CA LEU A 21 -14.28 -15.01 34.67
C LEU A 21 -13.85 -16.25 33.86
N PHE A 22 -14.60 -17.35 33.94
CA PHE A 22 -14.34 -18.55 33.14
C PHE A 22 -14.54 -18.30 31.63
N SER A 23 -15.55 -17.51 31.25
CA SER A 23 -15.74 -17.09 29.85
C SER A 23 -14.57 -16.23 29.36
N ILE A 24 -14.14 -15.22 30.13
CA ILE A 24 -12.98 -14.38 29.79
C ILE A 24 -11.71 -15.23 29.70
N TRP A 25 -11.50 -16.16 30.63
CA TRP A 25 -10.33 -17.02 30.65
C TRP A 25 -10.33 -17.99 29.46
N GLY A 26 -11.48 -18.60 29.13
CA GLY A 26 -11.66 -19.42 27.94
C GLY A 26 -11.34 -18.66 26.67
N HIS A 27 -11.91 -17.46 26.49
CA HIS A 27 -11.61 -16.60 25.35
C HIS A 27 -10.14 -16.16 25.29
N LYS A 28 -9.49 -15.91 26.45
CA LYS A 28 -8.05 -15.63 26.50
C LYS A 28 -7.19 -16.83 26.11
N GLN A 29 -7.58 -18.05 26.51
CA GLN A 29 -6.89 -19.27 26.09
C GLN A 29 -7.06 -19.56 24.61
N GLU A 30 -8.26 -19.38 24.06
CA GLU A 30 -8.52 -19.48 22.62
C GLU A 30 -7.69 -18.44 21.84
N ALA A 31 -7.64 -17.19 22.34
CA ALA A 31 -6.81 -16.15 21.76
C ALA A 31 -5.30 -16.43 21.85
N ALA A 32 -4.85 -17.25 22.82
CA ALA A 32 -3.44 -17.62 22.98
C ALA A 32 -2.96 -18.64 21.92
N LYS A 33 -3.87 -19.36 21.26
CA LYS A 33 -3.57 -20.22 20.11
C LYS A 33 -4.42 -19.79 18.90
N PRO A 34 -4.12 -18.62 18.30
CA PRO A 34 -5.01 -17.97 17.35
C PRO A 34 -5.20 -18.75 16.03
N PHE A 35 -4.36 -19.73 15.73
CA PHE A 35 -4.43 -20.57 14.54
C PHE A 35 -3.68 -21.89 14.73
N PHE A 36 -3.96 -22.86 13.85
CA PHE A 36 -3.26 -24.14 13.80
C PHE A 36 -1.87 -23.94 13.16
N LYS A 37 -0.80 -24.24 13.91
CA LYS A 37 0.59 -24.14 13.46
C LYS A 37 1.07 -25.50 12.95
N VAL A 38 1.12 -25.66 11.62
CA VAL A 38 1.68 -26.84 10.92
C VAL A 38 3.21 -26.74 10.85
N VAL A 39 3.72 -25.54 10.58
CA VAL A 39 5.15 -25.23 10.51
C VAL A 39 5.47 -24.00 11.35
N GLU A 40 6.72 -23.90 11.80
CA GLU A 40 7.20 -22.70 12.48
C GLU A 40 7.40 -21.55 11.49
N VAL A 41 6.84 -20.39 11.83
CA VAL A 41 7.08 -19.11 11.14
C VAL A 41 7.64 -18.14 12.16
N THR A 42 8.68 -17.40 11.78
CA THR A 42 9.40 -16.46 12.65
C THR A 42 9.63 -15.14 11.93
N ASP A 43 10.23 -14.17 12.61
CA ASP A 43 10.62 -12.88 12.02
C ASP A 43 11.74 -12.96 10.97
N ASN A 44 12.19 -14.17 10.63
CA ASN A 44 13.13 -14.44 9.55
C ASN A 44 12.50 -15.24 8.40
N THR A 45 11.24 -15.64 8.51
CA THR A 45 10.55 -16.43 7.47
C THR A 45 9.99 -15.49 6.40
N GLU A 46 10.77 -15.16 5.38
CA GLU A 46 10.32 -14.27 4.28
C GLU A 46 9.49 -14.97 3.18
N ASP A 47 9.67 -16.28 3.01
CA ASP A 47 9.03 -17.04 1.93
C ASP A 47 7.54 -17.26 2.21
N PRO A 48 6.62 -16.66 1.41
CA PRO A 48 5.19 -16.77 1.64
C PRO A 48 4.66 -18.20 1.50
N GLU A 49 5.34 -19.11 0.80
CA GLU A 49 4.93 -20.51 0.69
C GLU A 49 4.96 -21.22 2.05
N ILE A 50 5.96 -20.91 2.89
CA ILE A 50 6.08 -21.47 4.24
C ILE A 50 4.90 -20.98 5.10
N TRP A 51 4.52 -19.71 5.00
CA TRP A 51 3.32 -19.18 5.65
C TRP A 51 2.05 -19.86 5.14
N GLY A 52 1.98 -20.14 3.84
CA GLY A 52 0.86 -20.83 3.19
C GLY A 52 0.60 -22.23 3.73
N ARG A 53 1.58 -22.90 4.34
CA ARG A 53 1.34 -24.19 5.03
C ARG A 53 0.48 -24.04 6.28
N ASN A 54 0.56 -22.90 6.95
CA ASN A 54 -0.30 -22.55 8.10
C ASN A 54 -1.59 -21.85 7.65
N PHE A 55 -1.55 -21.08 6.55
CA PHE A 55 -2.65 -20.24 6.07
C PHE A 55 -2.98 -20.48 4.58
N PRO A 56 -3.39 -21.70 4.19
CA PRO A 56 -3.49 -22.08 2.78
C PRO A 56 -4.53 -21.26 2.01
N LEU A 57 -5.63 -20.86 2.65
CA LEU A 57 -6.68 -20.07 1.99
C LEU A 57 -6.21 -18.64 1.69
N GLN A 58 -5.52 -18.00 2.64
CA GLN A 58 -4.95 -16.67 2.47
C GLN A 58 -3.83 -16.68 1.42
N TYR A 59 -2.99 -17.72 1.45
CA TYR A 59 -1.91 -17.89 0.48
C TYR A 59 -2.42 -18.12 -0.94
N ASP A 60 -3.43 -18.98 -1.13
CA ASP A 60 -4.10 -19.16 -2.44
C ASP A 60 -4.60 -17.82 -3.01
N MET A 61 -5.31 -17.03 -2.20
CA MET A 61 -5.82 -15.73 -2.63
C MET A 61 -4.70 -14.72 -2.93
N TYR A 62 -3.61 -14.75 -2.15
CA TYR A 62 -2.42 -13.96 -2.40
C TYR A 62 -1.77 -14.31 -3.76
N LEU A 63 -1.65 -15.60 -4.08
CA LEU A 63 -1.12 -16.07 -5.37
C LEU A 63 -2.00 -15.60 -6.55
N ARG A 64 -3.31 -15.50 -6.35
CA ARG A 64 -4.26 -15.02 -7.37
C ARG A 64 -4.14 -13.54 -7.72
N THR A 65 -3.20 -12.80 -7.12
CA THR A 65 -2.83 -11.47 -7.61
C THR A 65 -2.13 -11.49 -8.97
N VAL A 66 -1.85 -12.69 -9.52
CA VAL A 66 -1.49 -12.87 -10.93
C VAL A 66 -2.65 -12.63 -11.91
N ASP A 67 -3.90 -12.73 -11.44
CA ASP A 67 -5.09 -12.57 -12.30
C ASP A 67 -5.18 -11.12 -12.81
N GLN A 68 -5.24 -10.94 -14.13
CA GLN A 68 -5.31 -9.62 -14.75
C GLN A 68 -6.63 -9.43 -15.48
N VAL A 69 -7.51 -8.61 -14.90
CA VAL A 69 -8.80 -8.23 -15.51
C VAL A 69 -8.93 -6.71 -15.55
N ARG A 70 -9.17 -6.18 -16.75
CA ARG A 70 -9.33 -4.74 -17.00
C ARG A 70 -10.71 -4.27 -16.54
N THR A 71 -10.75 -3.09 -15.93
CA THR A 71 -11.98 -2.31 -15.69
C THR A 71 -11.95 -1.03 -16.52
N LYS A 72 -13.02 -0.23 -16.52
CA LYS A 72 -13.14 0.97 -17.38
C LYS A 72 -11.91 1.90 -17.33
N TYR A 73 -11.48 2.28 -16.12
CA TYR A 73 -10.34 3.21 -15.88
C TYR A 73 -9.18 2.62 -15.08
N GLY A 74 -9.10 1.29 -14.98
CA GLY A 74 -8.08 0.64 -14.15
C GLY A 74 -8.19 -0.87 -14.23
N GLY A 75 -7.98 -1.54 -13.10
CA GLY A 75 -7.78 -2.98 -13.10
C GLY A 75 -6.40 -3.33 -13.64
N SER A 76 -6.23 -4.57 -14.08
CA SER A 76 -4.95 -5.06 -14.56
C SER A 76 -5.13 -5.67 -15.93
N GLU A 77 -4.18 -5.45 -16.83
CA GLU A 77 -4.29 -5.96 -18.19
C GLU A 77 -2.98 -6.55 -18.66
N ALA A 78 -3.07 -7.82 -19.07
CA ALA A 78 -1.99 -8.57 -19.65
C ALA A 78 -1.86 -8.21 -21.14
N VAL A 79 -0.77 -7.54 -21.49
CA VAL A 79 -0.42 -7.22 -22.88
C VAL A 79 0.73 -8.13 -23.32
N PRO A 80 0.52 -8.98 -24.35
CA PRO A 80 1.60 -9.76 -24.94
C PRO A 80 2.70 -8.86 -25.48
N ARG A 81 3.95 -9.30 -25.33
CA ARG A 81 5.12 -8.60 -25.84
C ARG A 81 6.17 -9.63 -26.28
N THR A 82 6.92 -9.32 -27.32
CA THR A 82 8.14 -10.08 -27.67
C THR A 82 9.22 -9.84 -26.60
N PRO A 83 9.70 -10.89 -25.90
CA PRO A 83 10.80 -10.78 -24.96
C PRO A 83 12.06 -10.20 -25.59
N THR A 84 12.87 -9.50 -24.79
CA THR A 84 14.19 -9.00 -25.19
C THR A 84 15.24 -9.44 -24.18
N GLU A 85 16.53 -9.33 -24.50
CA GLU A 85 17.59 -9.62 -23.53
C GLU A 85 17.49 -8.75 -22.26
N ALA A 86 17.01 -7.51 -22.41
CA ALA A 86 16.86 -6.57 -21.30
C ALA A 86 15.62 -6.84 -20.43
N ASP A 87 14.60 -7.50 -20.97
CA ASP A 87 13.35 -7.85 -20.29
C ASP A 87 12.78 -9.15 -20.90
N PRO A 88 12.92 -10.29 -20.19
CA PRO A 88 12.56 -11.61 -20.71
C PRO A 88 11.05 -11.89 -20.65
N ARG A 89 10.23 -10.96 -20.15
CA ARG A 89 8.80 -11.19 -19.95
C ARG A 89 8.05 -11.14 -21.27
N SER A 90 7.24 -12.17 -21.52
CA SER A 90 6.32 -12.26 -22.67
C SER A 90 4.98 -11.57 -22.43
N VAL A 91 4.68 -11.18 -21.19
CA VAL A 91 3.46 -10.48 -20.79
C VAL A 91 3.80 -9.33 -19.84
N VAL A 92 3.38 -8.12 -20.20
CA VAL A 92 3.61 -6.89 -19.44
C VAL A 92 2.31 -6.15 -19.22
N ALA A 93 2.30 -5.20 -18.28
CA ALA A 93 1.19 -4.27 -18.14
C ALA A 93 1.17 -3.26 -19.31
N ARG A 94 -0.03 -2.80 -19.68
CA ARG A 94 -0.24 -1.79 -20.72
C ARG A 94 0.58 -0.52 -20.44
N SER A 95 1.24 0.02 -21.46
CA SER A 95 1.95 1.30 -21.37
C SER A 95 0.98 2.48 -21.33
N LYS A 96 1.11 3.33 -20.30
CA LYS A 96 0.35 4.58 -20.22
C LYS A 96 0.86 5.62 -21.21
N LEU A 97 2.14 5.57 -21.54
CA LEU A 97 2.77 6.46 -22.51
C LEU A 97 2.33 6.18 -23.95
N GLU A 98 1.89 4.95 -24.24
CA GLU A 98 1.31 4.59 -25.55
C GLU A 98 -0.16 4.99 -25.62
N THR A 99 -0.92 4.82 -24.52
CA THR A 99 -2.32 5.24 -24.48
C THR A 99 -2.49 6.76 -24.39
N ASP A 100 -1.53 7.45 -23.79
CA ASP A 100 -1.54 8.90 -23.61
C ASP A 100 -0.12 9.47 -23.83
N PRO A 101 0.24 9.76 -25.10
CA PRO A 101 1.57 10.27 -25.46
C PRO A 101 1.93 11.62 -24.82
N ARG A 102 0.92 12.41 -24.40
CA ARG A 102 1.11 13.70 -23.70
C ARG A 102 1.98 13.54 -22.45
N LEU A 103 1.92 12.37 -21.80
CA LEU A 103 2.73 12.07 -20.61
C LEU A 103 4.24 12.09 -20.87
N LYS A 104 4.68 11.86 -22.11
CA LYS A 104 6.11 11.98 -22.48
C LYS A 104 6.55 13.44 -22.44
N THR A 105 5.71 14.35 -22.96
CA THR A 105 5.94 15.80 -22.90
C THR A 105 5.83 16.30 -21.47
N PHE A 106 4.80 15.88 -20.73
CA PHE A 106 4.57 16.30 -19.34
C PHE A 106 5.73 15.93 -18.39
N TRP A 107 6.44 14.83 -18.66
CA TRP A 107 7.58 14.36 -17.88
C TRP A 107 8.91 14.51 -18.61
N ALA A 108 9.02 15.44 -19.56
CA ALA A 108 10.24 15.60 -20.35
C ALA A 108 11.45 15.85 -19.44
N GLY A 109 12.51 15.07 -19.65
CA GLY A 109 13.71 15.06 -18.80
C GLY A 109 13.65 14.14 -17.58
N TYR A 110 12.57 13.38 -17.39
CA TYR A 110 12.41 12.45 -16.27
C TYR A 110 12.21 11.00 -16.70
N ALA A 111 12.62 10.04 -15.87
CA ALA A 111 12.57 8.62 -16.21
C ALA A 111 11.15 8.11 -16.54
N PHE A 112 10.11 8.73 -15.98
CA PHE A 112 8.72 8.39 -16.26
C PHE A 112 8.28 8.70 -17.70
N ALA A 113 8.96 9.60 -18.43
CA ALA A 113 8.72 9.81 -19.85
C ALA A 113 9.22 8.66 -20.73
N VAL A 114 10.02 7.73 -20.18
CA VAL A 114 10.57 6.57 -20.89
C VAL A 114 9.69 5.34 -20.70
N ASP A 115 9.31 5.03 -19.47
CA ASP A 115 8.45 3.88 -19.18
C ASP A 115 7.56 4.12 -17.97
N TYR A 116 6.26 4.09 -18.21
CA TYR A 116 5.22 4.17 -17.19
C TYR A 116 4.03 3.32 -17.65
N ARG A 117 3.66 2.35 -16.81
CA ARG A 117 2.68 1.30 -17.15
C ARG A 117 1.55 1.28 -16.15
N GLU A 118 0.43 0.68 -16.56
CA GLU A 118 -0.64 0.34 -15.63
C GLU A 118 -0.14 -0.53 -14.49
N ARG A 119 -0.75 -0.35 -13.32
CA ARG A 119 -0.45 -1.17 -12.14
C ARG A 119 -1.13 -2.53 -12.30
N ARG A 120 -0.47 -3.58 -11.81
CA ARG A 120 -1.04 -4.93 -11.72
C ARG A 120 -0.78 -5.53 -10.34
N GLY A 121 -1.32 -6.72 -10.09
CA GLY A 121 -1.34 -7.30 -8.75
C GLY A 121 0.04 -7.51 -8.14
N HIS A 122 0.05 -7.64 -6.81
CA HIS A 122 1.27 -7.66 -5.99
C HIS A 122 2.31 -8.71 -6.43
N ALA A 123 1.87 -9.86 -6.95
CA ALA A 123 2.76 -10.88 -7.49
C ALA A 123 3.81 -10.35 -8.48
N TYR A 124 3.51 -9.28 -9.22
CA TYR A 124 4.39 -8.74 -10.25
C TYR A 124 5.27 -7.57 -9.83
N MET A 125 5.06 -6.99 -8.64
CA MET A 125 5.65 -5.69 -8.30
C MET A 125 7.19 -5.68 -8.36
N LEU A 126 7.83 -6.80 -7.98
CA LEU A 126 9.28 -6.94 -7.96
C LEU A 126 9.84 -7.03 -9.38
N ASP A 127 9.22 -7.85 -10.22
CA ASP A 127 9.63 -8.01 -11.61
C ASP A 127 9.35 -6.74 -12.42
N ASP A 128 8.20 -6.08 -12.20
CA ASP A 128 7.88 -4.80 -12.82
C ASP A 128 8.90 -3.71 -12.49
N GLN A 129 9.35 -3.66 -11.23
CA GLN A 129 10.41 -2.72 -10.82
C GLN A 129 11.79 -3.12 -11.34
N THR A 130 12.05 -4.41 -11.52
CA THR A 130 13.33 -4.92 -12.04
C THR A 130 13.49 -4.61 -13.52
N PHE A 131 12.42 -4.77 -14.31
CA PHE A 131 12.48 -4.73 -15.75
C PHE A 131 11.93 -3.45 -16.39
N THR A 132 11.39 -2.52 -15.60
CA THR A 132 11.00 -1.21 -16.12
C THR A 132 12.19 -0.52 -16.79
N GLN A 133 11.97 0.13 -17.93
CA GLN A 133 13.05 0.84 -18.65
C GLN A 133 13.59 2.02 -17.83
N ARG A 134 12.86 2.47 -16.81
CA ARG A 134 13.36 3.46 -15.84
C ARG A 134 14.65 3.00 -15.16
N GLN A 135 14.90 1.70 -15.01
CA GLN A 135 16.16 1.18 -14.46
C GLN A 135 17.35 1.30 -15.41
N ARG A 136 17.09 1.57 -16.69
CA ARG A 136 18.12 1.67 -17.75
C ARG A 136 18.54 3.10 -18.04
N VAL A 137 17.62 4.05 -17.87
CA VAL A 137 17.85 5.46 -18.18
C VAL A 137 18.31 6.28 -16.97
N VAL A 138 18.08 5.78 -15.75
CA VAL A 138 18.58 6.38 -14.52
C VAL A 138 19.09 5.29 -13.57
N GLN A 139 20.15 5.59 -12.83
CA GLN A 139 20.63 4.72 -11.76
C GLN A 139 19.72 4.91 -10.54
N GLN A 140 18.69 4.07 -10.42
CA GLN A 140 17.77 4.14 -9.29
C GLN A 140 18.45 3.64 -8.00
N PRO A 141 18.08 4.19 -6.84
CA PRO A 141 18.56 3.73 -5.55
C PRO A 141 17.85 2.44 -5.10
N GLY A 142 18.46 1.72 -4.15
CA GLY A 142 17.91 0.55 -3.48
C GLY A 142 16.63 0.88 -2.72
N THR A 143 16.40 2.15 -2.43
CA THR A 143 15.14 2.73 -1.93
C THR A 143 13.91 2.25 -2.70
N CYS A 144 14.04 2.01 -4.01
CA CYS A 144 12.94 1.50 -4.82
C CYS A 144 12.45 0.11 -4.41
N LEU A 145 13.18 -0.66 -3.60
CA LEU A 145 12.68 -1.93 -3.05
C LEU A 145 11.66 -1.72 -1.92
N ASN A 146 11.64 -0.55 -1.26
CA ASN A 146 10.74 -0.27 -0.12
C ASN A 146 9.26 -0.53 -0.43
N CYS A 147 8.83 -0.43 -1.69
CA CYS A 147 7.44 -0.67 -2.08
C CYS A 147 7.28 -1.78 -3.14
N HIS A 148 8.37 -2.46 -3.49
CA HIS A 148 8.42 -3.40 -4.61
C HIS A 148 8.95 -4.79 -4.23
N SER A 149 9.28 -5.04 -2.96
CA SER A 149 9.64 -6.37 -2.48
C SER A 149 9.20 -6.59 -1.03
N SER A 150 9.27 -7.84 -0.58
CA SER A 150 9.37 -8.11 0.86
C SER A 150 10.73 -7.62 1.35
N THR A 151 10.72 -6.83 2.42
CA THR A 151 11.92 -6.08 2.83
C THR A 151 12.19 -6.12 4.32
N TYR A 152 11.22 -6.54 5.14
CA TYR A 152 11.41 -6.60 6.58
C TYR A 152 12.65 -7.40 6.99
N VAL A 153 12.82 -8.60 6.42
CA VAL A 153 13.99 -9.46 6.68
C VAL A 153 15.28 -8.84 6.13
N LEU A 154 15.21 -8.14 4.99
CA LEU A 154 16.36 -7.43 4.44
C LEU A 154 16.82 -6.29 5.35
N TYR A 155 15.89 -5.49 5.86
CA TYR A 155 16.19 -4.43 6.82
C TYR A 155 16.81 -5.01 8.09
N ARG A 156 16.22 -6.05 8.67
CA ARG A 156 16.81 -6.72 9.84
C ARG A 156 18.21 -7.25 9.56
N LYS A 157 18.44 -7.87 8.40
CA LYS A 157 19.76 -8.39 8.02
C LYS A 157 20.79 -7.28 7.84
N PHE A 158 20.41 -6.17 7.23
CA PHE A 158 21.34 -5.08 6.92
C PHE A 158 21.64 -4.16 8.09
N GLY A 159 20.74 -4.08 9.07
CA GLY A 159 20.93 -3.31 10.29
C GLY A 159 21.15 -4.16 11.55
N ASP A 160 21.61 -5.41 11.41
CA ASP A 160 21.92 -6.30 12.54
C ASP A 160 20.79 -6.41 13.57
N GLY A 161 19.55 -6.48 13.07
CA GLY A 161 18.31 -6.53 13.85
C GLY A 161 17.54 -5.22 13.88
N ASP A 162 18.17 -4.07 13.65
CA ASP A 162 17.51 -2.77 13.55
C ASP A 162 17.03 -2.49 12.13
N ILE A 163 15.71 -2.40 11.96
CA ILE A 163 15.09 -2.13 10.66
C ILE A 163 15.36 -0.72 10.14
N PHE A 164 15.63 0.26 11.01
CA PHE A 164 15.94 1.63 10.59
C PHE A 164 17.35 1.71 10.00
N ALA A 165 18.35 1.17 10.71
CA ALA A 165 19.71 1.07 10.20
C ALA A 165 19.78 0.28 8.89
N GLY A 166 19.04 -0.83 8.79
CA GLY A 166 18.95 -1.60 7.56
C GLY A 166 18.28 -0.88 6.40
N PHE A 167 17.25 -0.07 6.69
CA PHE A 167 16.59 0.77 5.71
C PHE A 167 17.50 1.87 5.17
N ASP A 168 18.26 2.55 6.03
CA ASP A 168 19.28 3.53 5.59
C ASP A 168 20.34 2.90 4.69
N LYS A 169 20.83 1.73 5.10
CA LYS A 169 21.83 0.98 4.33
C LYS A 169 21.29 0.55 2.97
N LEU A 170 20.05 0.03 2.91
CA LEU A 170 19.42 -0.38 1.65
C LEU A 170 19.21 0.82 0.71
N ASN A 171 18.74 1.95 1.24
CA ASN A 171 18.43 3.14 0.44
C ASN A 171 19.66 3.67 -0.31
N SER A 172 20.81 3.66 0.37
CA SER A 172 22.07 4.18 -0.16
C SER A 172 22.72 3.29 -1.23
N MET A 173 22.25 2.04 -1.41
CA MET A 173 22.78 1.13 -2.44
C MET A 173 22.26 1.51 -3.83
N PRO A 174 22.99 1.24 -4.91
CA PRO A 174 22.40 1.14 -6.24
C PRO A 174 21.32 0.04 -6.29
N TYR A 175 20.22 0.29 -7.00
CA TYR A 175 19.13 -0.68 -7.11
C TYR A 175 19.60 -2.04 -7.64
N SER A 176 20.50 -2.06 -8.62
CA SER A 176 21.03 -3.30 -9.20
C SER A 176 21.80 -4.17 -8.20
N GLU A 177 22.38 -3.58 -7.15
CA GLU A 177 23.04 -4.29 -6.07
C GLU A 177 22.02 -4.74 -5.02
N ALA A 178 21.16 -3.83 -4.59
CA ALA A 178 20.10 -4.11 -3.63
C ALA A 178 19.16 -5.23 -4.10
N ARG A 179 18.81 -5.24 -5.39
CA ARG A 179 17.91 -6.22 -6.02
C ARG A 179 18.41 -7.65 -5.89
N LYS A 180 19.73 -7.89 -5.79
CA LYS A 180 20.32 -9.24 -5.62
C LYS A 180 19.87 -9.91 -4.33
N PHE A 181 19.46 -9.12 -3.33
CA PHE A 181 19.01 -9.63 -2.04
C PHE A 181 17.49 -9.84 -1.96
N ALA A 182 16.70 -9.13 -2.78
CA ALA A 182 15.24 -9.24 -2.80
C ALA A 182 14.79 -10.51 -3.53
N LYS A 183 14.09 -11.41 -2.83
CA LYS A 183 13.64 -12.69 -3.39
C LYS A 183 12.18 -12.70 -3.80
N HIS A 184 11.34 -12.01 -3.04
CA HIS A 184 9.89 -12.05 -3.21
C HIS A 184 9.32 -10.63 -3.36
N PRO A 185 8.18 -10.47 -4.08
CA PRO A 185 7.32 -9.30 -3.90
C PRO A 185 6.85 -9.18 -2.43
N VAL A 186 6.04 -8.17 -2.09
CA VAL A 186 5.49 -8.04 -0.73
C VAL A 186 4.89 -9.37 -0.26
N ALA A 187 5.22 -9.80 0.95
CA ALA A 187 4.85 -11.10 1.49
C ALA A 187 4.09 -10.96 2.82
N CYS A 188 3.70 -12.09 3.39
CA CYS A 188 2.94 -12.15 4.64
C CYS A 188 3.62 -11.37 5.78
N ILE A 189 4.95 -11.50 5.87
CA ILE A 189 5.77 -10.96 6.95
C ILE A 189 5.80 -9.42 7.00
N ASP A 190 5.48 -8.75 5.89
CA ASP A 190 5.49 -7.29 5.76
C ASP A 190 4.28 -6.61 6.43
N CYS A 191 3.23 -7.39 6.68
CA CYS A 191 1.97 -6.91 7.26
C CYS A 191 1.56 -7.69 8.52
N HIS A 192 2.06 -8.92 8.72
CA HIS A 192 1.68 -9.78 9.83
C HIS A 192 2.86 -10.12 10.74
N ASP A 193 2.58 -10.08 12.04
CA ASP A 193 3.41 -10.67 13.07
C ASP A 193 3.36 -12.22 12.99
N PRO A 194 4.49 -12.93 12.91
CA PRO A 194 4.51 -14.38 12.68
C PRO A 194 3.96 -15.18 13.88
N GLU A 195 4.09 -14.66 15.10
CA GLU A 195 3.67 -15.38 16.29
C GLU A 195 2.15 -15.29 16.50
N THR A 196 1.60 -14.09 16.27
CA THR A 196 0.23 -13.73 16.66
C THR A 196 -0.69 -13.40 15.48
N MET A 197 -0.16 -13.25 14.27
CA MET A 197 -0.85 -12.79 13.06
C MET A 197 -1.50 -11.41 13.15
N ARG A 198 -1.22 -10.67 14.23
CA ARG A 198 -1.64 -9.28 14.35
C ARG A 198 -1.00 -8.46 13.23
N LEU A 199 -1.75 -7.48 12.74
CA LEU A 199 -1.21 -6.54 11.77
C LEU A 199 -0.06 -5.76 12.42
N ARG A 200 0.98 -5.50 11.64
CA ARG A 200 2.12 -4.67 12.03
C ARG A 200 2.61 -3.83 10.86
N ILE A 201 3.24 -2.73 11.17
CA ILE A 201 3.98 -1.88 10.24
C ILE A 201 5.46 -2.24 10.32
N THR A 202 6.05 -2.51 9.17
CA THR A 202 7.44 -2.94 8.99
C THR A 202 8.28 -1.94 8.20
N ARG A 203 7.67 -0.91 7.58
CA ARG A 203 8.38 0.11 6.78
C ARG A 203 8.74 1.35 7.61
N PRO A 204 10.04 1.63 7.85
CA PRO A 204 10.47 2.78 8.65
C PRO A 204 9.93 4.12 8.16
N ALA A 205 9.89 4.36 6.85
CA ALA A 205 9.35 5.59 6.27
C ALA A 205 7.89 5.86 6.69
N PHE A 206 7.05 4.82 6.74
CA PHE A 206 5.68 4.97 7.23
C PHE A 206 5.61 5.20 8.73
N ILE A 207 6.43 4.50 9.52
CA ILE A 207 6.50 4.69 10.97
C ILE A 207 6.84 6.15 11.30
N GLU A 208 7.79 6.74 10.58
CA GLU A 208 8.17 8.15 10.71
C GLU A 208 7.09 9.09 10.20
N GLY A 209 6.58 8.87 8.99
CA GLY A 209 5.56 9.71 8.37
C GLY A 209 4.28 9.77 9.19
N ILE A 210 3.73 8.63 9.61
CA ILE A 210 2.48 8.61 10.39
C ILE A 210 2.67 9.25 11.77
N ARG A 211 3.87 9.18 12.36
CA ARG A 211 4.19 9.88 13.60
C ARG A 211 4.08 11.39 13.43
N LEU A 212 4.55 11.95 12.31
CA LEU A 212 4.41 13.37 12.00
C LEU A 212 2.94 13.77 11.90
N VAL A 213 2.14 12.99 11.16
CA VAL A 213 0.69 13.23 11.01
C VAL A 213 -0.02 13.16 12.38
N LYS A 214 0.34 12.21 13.24
CA LYS A 214 -0.26 12.08 14.57
C LYS A 214 0.16 13.22 15.50
N ALA A 215 1.36 13.77 15.33
CA ALA A 215 1.79 14.96 16.06
C ALA A 215 0.95 16.19 15.69
N THR A 216 0.57 16.38 14.42
CA THR A 216 -0.34 17.49 14.02
C THR A 216 -1.75 17.32 14.58
N GLN A 217 -2.13 16.10 14.96
CA GLN A 217 -3.39 15.76 15.66
C GLN A 217 -3.25 15.83 17.19
N GLY A 218 -2.12 16.31 17.72
CA GLY A 218 -1.86 16.45 19.15
C GLY A 218 -1.38 15.19 19.85
N ILE A 219 -1.10 14.10 19.12
CA ILE A 219 -0.61 12.83 19.68
C ILE A 219 0.91 12.76 19.51
N LYS A 220 1.64 13.13 20.56
CA LYS A 220 3.11 13.05 20.61
C LYS A 220 3.60 11.62 20.79
N ASP A 221 4.84 11.36 20.36
CA ASP A 221 5.54 10.08 20.53
C ASP A 221 4.77 8.86 20.02
N TYR A 222 4.01 9.05 18.94
CA TYR A 222 3.16 8.01 18.38
C TYR A 222 3.99 6.80 17.92
N ASP A 223 3.69 5.64 18.51
CA ASP A 223 4.19 4.32 18.11
C ASP A 223 3.07 3.56 17.42
N VAL A 224 3.14 3.48 16.09
CA VAL A 224 2.08 2.87 15.28
C VAL A 224 1.80 1.41 15.65
N ASN A 225 2.81 0.64 16.06
CA ASN A 225 2.63 -0.78 16.36
C ASN A 225 2.08 -1.04 17.77
N LYS A 226 2.05 -0.01 18.64
CA LYS A 226 1.48 -0.10 19.99
C LYS A 226 0.17 0.65 20.15
N MET A 227 0.02 1.77 19.45
CA MET A 227 -1.07 2.73 19.66
C MET A 227 -2.14 2.68 18.57
N ALA A 228 -1.83 2.18 17.37
CA ALA A 228 -2.82 2.14 16.30
C ALA A 228 -3.97 1.19 16.66
N THR A 229 -5.18 1.66 16.43
CA THR A 229 -6.38 0.83 16.54
C THR A 229 -6.39 -0.24 15.44
N ARG A 230 -7.16 -1.31 15.65
CA ARG A 230 -7.36 -2.33 14.61
C ARG A 230 -7.90 -1.74 13.30
N GLN A 231 -8.75 -0.71 13.38
CA GLN A 231 -9.32 -0.09 12.19
C GLN A 231 -8.30 0.77 11.45
N GLU A 232 -7.45 1.52 12.15
CA GLU A 232 -6.33 2.24 11.54
C GLU A 232 -5.35 1.28 10.84
N MET A 233 -4.99 0.17 11.51
CA MET A 233 -4.07 -0.83 10.94
C MET A 233 -4.59 -1.43 9.64
N ARG A 234 -5.91 -1.49 9.42
CA ARG A 234 -6.54 -1.96 8.17
C ARG A 234 -6.36 -1.00 6.98
N SER A 235 -5.89 0.22 7.21
CA SER A 235 -5.45 1.16 6.18
C SER A 235 -3.93 1.37 6.21
N PHE A 236 -3.31 1.40 7.40
CA PHE A 236 -1.88 1.68 7.54
C PHE A 236 -0.98 0.64 6.88
N VAL A 237 -1.37 -0.64 6.87
CA VAL A 237 -0.61 -1.67 6.14
C VAL A 237 -0.53 -1.40 4.64
N CYS A 238 -1.53 -0.72 4.06
CA CYS A 238 -1.53 -0.26 2.66
C CYS A 238 -0.70 1.03 2.52
N GLY A 239 -0.84 1.95 3.48
CA GLY A 239 -0.09 3.21 3.55
C GLY A 239 1.43 3.02 3.66
N GLN A 240 1.92 1.82 4.00
CA GLN A 240 3.35 1.49 3.90
C GLN A 240 3.95 1.70 2.50
N CYS A 241 3.11 1.68 1.45
CA CYS A 241 3.56 1.78 0.07
C CYS A 241 2.70 2.72 -0.80
N HIS A 242 1.38 2.77 -0.57
CA HIS A 242 0.40 3.48 -1.38
C HIS A 242 0.28 4.96 -0.97
N VAL A 243 1.37 5.70 -1.16
CA VAL A 243 1.58 7.06 -0.65
C VAL A 243 2.42 7.89 -1.61
N GLU A 244 2.37 9.21 -1.45
CA GLU A 244 3.35 10.13 -2.00
C GLU A 244 4.70 9.98 -1.28
N TYR A 245 5.81 10.06 -2.01
CA TYR A 245 7.14 10.02 -1.43
C TYR A 245 8.19 10.72 -2.28
N TYR A 246 9.29 11.10 -1.63
CA TYR A 246 10.50 11.55 -2.32
C TYR A 246 11.75 10.92 -1.72
N PHE A 247 12.88 11.11 -2.40
CA PHE A 247 14.20 10.66 -1.94
C PHE A 247 15.02 11.83 -1.42
N LYS A 248 15.19 11.89 -0.09
CA LYS A 248 15.91 12.94 0.61
C LYS A 248 17.43 12.71 0.55
N GLY A 249 18.16 13.79 0.24
CA GLY A 249 19.62 13.83 0.34
C GLY A 249 20.35 12.98 -0.70
N PRO A 250 21.70 13.03 -0.69
CA PRO A 250 22.54 12.17 -1.54
C PRO A 250 22.38 10.67 -1.22
N GLU A 251 21.98 10.33 0.00
CA GLU A 251 21.71 8.95 0.46
C GLU A 251 20.40 8.38 -0.12
N LYS A 252 19.59 9.20 -0.78
CA LYS A 252 18.31 8.83 -1.38
C LYS A 252 17.34 8.16 -0.38
N ARG A 253 17.34 8.62 0.88
CA ARG A 253 16.45 8.08 1.91
C ARG A 253 14.98 8.36 1.56
N LEU A 254 14.13 7.33 1.61
CA LEU A 254 12.69 7.52 1.35
C LEU A 254 12.05 8.31 2.49
N VAL A 255 11.31 9.37 2.14
CA VAL A 255 10.55 10.19 3.10
C VAL A 255 9.15 10.44 2.55
N TYR A 256 8.15 10.42 3.44
CA TYR A 256 6.80 10.90 3.14
C TYR A 256 6.70 12.38 3.53
N PRO A 257 6.29 13.28 2.62
CA PRO A 257 6.31 14.73 2.84
C PRO A 257 5.13 15.21 3.71
N TRP A 258 4.90 14.56 4.84
CA TRP A 258 3.68 14.73 5.66
C TRP A 258 3.87 15.65 6.87
N ALA A 259 4.98 16.39 6.95
CA ALA A 259 5.29 17.26 8.09
C ALA A 259 4.21 18.31 8.32
N ASN A 260 3.65 18.86 7.24
CA ASN A 260 2.60 19.89 7.30
C ASN A 260 1.19 19.27 7.21
N GLY A 261 1.07 17.96 6.96
CA GLY A 261 -0.20 17.24 6.83
C GLY A 261 -0.31 16.42 5.54
N LEU A 262 -1.50 15.87 5.28
CA LEU A 262 -1.76 14.93 4.17
C LEU A 262 -2.46 15.55 2.95
N GLN A 263 -2.85 16.83 3.03
CA GLN A 263 -3.48 17.53 1.90
C GLN A 263 -2.44 17.90 0.85
N VAL A 264 -2.86 18.03 -0.41
CA VAL A 264 -1.94 18.35 -1.52
C VAL A 264 -1.28 19.71 -1.32
N GLU A 265 -2.01 20.68 -0.76
CA GLU A 265 -1.53 22.01 -0.41
C GLU A 265 -0.41 21.93 0.64
N ASN A 266 -0.59 21.11 1.68
CA ASN A 266 0.39 20.94 2.76
C ASN A 266 1.67 20.26 2.25
N ILE A 267 1.52 19.28 1.35
CA ILE A 267 2.65 18.59 0.72
C ILE A 267 3.41 19.54 -0.22
N LEU A 268 2.69 20.38 -0.97
CA LEU A 268 3.30 21.40 -1.82
C LEU A 268 4.08 22.42 -1.00
N GLU A 269 3.47 22.96 0.06
CA GLU A 269 4.12 23.88 1.01
C GLU A 269 5.41 23.28 1.58
N TYR A 270 5.38 22.02 1.99
CA TYR A 270 6.58 21.32 2.46
C TYR A 270 7.70 21.28 1.41
N TYR A 271 7.38 21.00 0.15
CA TYR A 271 8.37 20.97 -0.92
C TYR A 271 8.91 22.36 -1.26
N GLU A 272 8.08 23.40 -1.16
CA GLU A 272 8.50 24.80 -1.33
C GLU A 272 9.43 25.24 -0.19
N GLU A 273 9.09 24.97 1.07
CA GLU A 273 9.91 25.26 2.25
C GLU A 273 11.28 24.58 2.20
N THR A 274 11.32 23.35 1.68
CA THR A 274 12.57 22.57 1.57
C THR A 274 13.34 22.86 0.29
N GLY A 275 12.78 23.62 -0.65
CA GLY A 275 13.37 23.89 -1.96
C GLY A 275 13.61 22.61 -2.78
N PHE A 276 12.82 21.57 -2.54
CA PHE A 276 13.00 20.27 -3.17
C PHE A 276 12.55 20.30 -4.64
N LYS A 277 13.23 19.51 -5.47
CA LYS A 277 12.79 19.19 -6.84
C LYS A 277 13.23 17.77 -7.19
N ASP A 278 12.40 17.06 -7.92
CA ASP A 278 12.71 15.74 -8.45
C ASP A 278 13.57 15.85 -9.71
N TRP A 279 13.22 16.77 -10.62
CA TRP A 279 13.96 17.01 -11.85
C TRP A 279 13.80 18.44 -12.34
N VAL A 280 14.53 18.78 -13.41
CA VAL A 280 14.33 20.01 -14.17
C VAL A 280 13.73 19.62 -15.52
N HIS A 281 12.56 20.19 -15.85
CA HIS A 281 11.86 19.87 -17.08
C HIS A 281 12.70 20.25 -18.31
N SER A 282 12.97 19.31 -19.21
CA SER A 282 13.97 19.52 -20.27
C SER A 282 13.56 20.57 -21.31
N ASP A 283 12.26 20.73 -21.56
CA ASP A 283 11.77 21.71 -22.55
C ASP A 283 11.59 23.12 -21.95
N THR A 284 11.27 23.24 -20.66
CA THR A 284 10.85 24.52 -20.04
C THR A 284 11.84 25.03 -19.01
N GLY A 285 12.78 24.20 -18.53
CA GLY A 285 13.72 24.53 -17.46
C GLY A 285 13.10 24.68 -16.07
N ALA A 286 11.81 24.39 -15.90
CA ALA A 286 11.12 24.50 -14.62
C ALA A 286 11.62 23.44 -13.61
N PRO A 287 11.79 23.77 -12.32
CA PRO A 287 12.00 22.77 -11.27
C PRO A 287 10.68 22.04 -11.01
N MET A 288 10.69 20.71 -11.13
CA MET A 288 9.48 19.89 -11.10
C MET A 288 9.43 18.98 -9.87
N LEU A 289 8.21 18.73 -9.42
CA LEU A 289 7.87 17.71 -8.43
C LEU A 289 7.14 16.56 -9.13
N LYS A 290 7.43 15.32 -8.71
CA LYS A 290 6.76 14.13 -9.22
C LYS A 290 5.87 13.55 -8.13
N ALA A 291 4.56 13.69 -8.27
CA ALA A 291 3.65 12.93 -7.42
C ALA A 291 3.64 11.42 -7.78
N GLN A 292 3.68 10.52 -6.80
CA GLN A 292 3.50 9.08 -6.93
C GLN A 292 2.31 8.63 -6.09
N HIS A 293 1.36 7.95 -6.75
CA HIS A 293 0.30 7.13 -6.15
C HIS A 293 -0.14 7.51 -4.71
N PRO A 294 -0.67 8.74 -4.49
CA PRO A 294 -1.00 9.27 -3.17
C PRO A 294 -2.34 8.72 -2.67
N GLU A 295 -2.52 7.39 -2.67
CA GLU A 295 -3.80 6.77 -2.37
C GLU A 295 -4.19 6.89 -0.89
N PHE A 296 -3.24 6.74 0.04
CA PHE A 296 -3.51 6.87 1.47
C PHE A 296 -3.88 8.31 1.83
N GLU A 297 -3.14 9.28 1.30
CA GLU A 297 -3.45 10.70 1.37
C GLU A 297 -4.87 10.89 0.84
N THR A 298 -5.10 10.67 -0.46
CA THR A 298 -6.38 10.90 -1.13
C THR A 298 -7.56 10.21 -0.43
N TRP A 299 -7.39 8.95 -0.01
CA TRP A 299 -8.42 8.20 0.72
C TRP A 299 -8.77 8.88 2.05
N SER A 300 -7.79 9.39 2.78
CA SER A 300 -7.99 9.99 4.11
C SER A 300 -8.83 11.27 4.08
N GLN A 301 -8.95 11.94 2.93
CA GLN A 301 -9.88 13.07 2.74
C GLN A 301 -11.24 12.66 2.16
N GLY A 302 -11.43 11.39 1.81
CA GLY A 302 -12.66 10.87 1.22
C GLY A 302 -13.78 10.63 2.23
N ILE A 303 -15.01 10.57 1.73
CA ILE A 303 -16.19 10.27 2.57
C ILE A 303 -16.10 8.90 3.26
N HIS A 304 -15.51 7.90 2.59
CA HIS A 304 -15.33 6.57 3.17
C HIS A 304 -14.42 6.60 4.40
N SER A 305 -13.26 7.26 4.31
CA SER A 305 -12.35 7.39 5.45
C SER A 305 -12.99 8.18 6.60
N ARG A 306 -13.65 9.30 6.29
CA ARG A 306 -14.40 10.09 7.31
C ARG A 306 -15.49 9.28 8.01
N SER A 307 -16.10 8.31 7.32
CA SER A 307 -17.08 7.37 7.86
C SER A 307 -16.45 6.11 8.49
N GLY A 308 -15.12 6.08 8.66
CA GLY A 308 -14.39 4.99 9.32
C GLY A 308 -14.12 3.77 8.44
N VAL A 309 -14.32 3.83 7.13
CA VAL A 309 -14.10 2.71 6.19
C VAL A 309 -12.63 2.64 5.78
N ALA A 310 -11.96 1.54 6.07
CA ALA A 310 -10.55 1.28 5.80
C ALA A 310 -10.30 0.71 4.40
N CYS A 311 -9.04 0.75 3.95
CA CYS A 311 -8.62 0.16 2.67
C CYS A 311 -9.04 -1.32 2.56
N ALA A 312 -8.80 -2.09 3.63
CA ALA A 312 -9.13 -3.51 3.69
C ALA A 312 -10.65 -3.81 3.70
N ASP A 313 -11.53 -2.83 3.94
CA ASP A 313 -12.98 -3.06 3.85
C ASP A 313 -13.42 -3.27 2.39
N CYS A 314 -12.79 -2.56 1.44
CA CYS A 314 -13.12 -2.67 0.02
C CYS A 314 -12.16 -3.58 -0.77
N HIS A 315 -10.87 -3.59 -0.44
CA HIS A 315 -9.85 -4.32 -1.20
C HIS A 315 -9.50 -5.68 -0.63
N MET A 316 -9.86 -5.94 0.63
CA MET A 316 -9.70 -7.24 1.30
C MET A 316 -10.99 -7.65 2.02
N PRO A 317 -12.16 -7.56 1.35
CA PRO A 317 -13.43 -7.80 2.00
C PRO A 317 -13.49 -9.22 2.54
N TYR A 318 -14.31 -9.42 3.57
CA TYR A 318 -14.54 -10.78 4.05
C TYR A 318 -15.30 -11.58 3.00
N LYS A 319 -14.91 -12.84 2.85
CA LYS A 319 -15.64 -13.85 2.08
C LYS A 319 -15.85 -15.10 2.92
N ARG A 320 -16.86 -15.89 2.57
CA ARG A 320 -17.09 -17.21 3.15
C ARG A 320 -16.41 -18.29 2.31
N VAL A 321 -15.64 -19.16 2.95
CA VAL A 321 -15.09 -20.39 2.35
C VAL A 321 -15.46 -21.54 3.28
N GLY A 322 -16.43 -22.34 2.84
CA GLY A 322 -17.10 -23.30 3.73
C GLY A 322 -17.70 -22.58 4.94
N ALA A 323 -17.37 -23.04 6.15
CA ALA A 323 -17.84 -22.44 7.41
C ALA A 323 -17.00 -21.23 7.87
N GLN A 324 -15.86 -20.93 7.22
CA GLN A 324 -14.93 -19.91 7.69
C GLN A 324 -15.19 -18.55 7.04
N LYS A 325 -15.05 -17.47 7.84
CA LYS A 325 -15.00 -16.09 7.37
C LYS A 325 -13.53 -15.67 7.26
N ILE A 326 -13.06 -15.38 6.06
CA ILE A 326 -11.67 -15.03 5.78
C ILE A 326 -11.59 -13.70 5.04
N SER A 327 -10.52 -12.94 5.24
CA SER A 327 -10.24 -11.74 4.45
C SER A 327 -9.67 -12.13 3.09
N ASP A 328 -10.24 -11.58 2.02
CA ASP A 328 -9.73 -11.78 0.67
C ASP A 328 -8.34 -11.17 0.53
N HIS A 329 -7.35 -11.96 0.13
CA HIS A 329 -5.98 -11.50 -0.12
C HIS A 329 -5.68 -11.34 -1.62
N GLN A 330 -6.68 -11.51 -2.49
CA GLN A 330 -6.58 -11.17 -3.90
C GLN A 330 -6.79 -9.66 -4.09
N VAL A 331 -5.83 -8.86 -3.63
CA VAL A 331 -5.89 -7.39 -3.71
C VAL A 331 -5.96 -6.95 -5.17
N ARG A 332 -7.11 -6.42 -5.57
CA ARG A 332 -7.42 -5.97 -6.95
C ARG A 332 -8.48 -4.87 -6.94
N SER A 333 -8.94 -4.48 -8.13
CA SER A 333 -10.06 -3.54 -8.28
C SER A 333 -11.33 -4.08 -7.61
N PRO A 334 -11.95 -3.35 -6.66
CA PRO A 334 -13.22 -3.75 -6.03
C PRO A 334 -14.38 -3.86 -7.01
N MET A 335 -14.26 -3.23 -8.20
CA MET A 335 -15.27 -3.34 -9.26
C MET A 335 -15.35 -4.75 -9.87
N LEU A 336 -14.42 -5.64 -9.53
CA LEU A 336 -14.44 -7.07 -9.88
C LEU A 336 -15.00 -7.94 -8.74
N ASN A 337 -15.46 -7.34 -7.64
CA ASN A 337 -15.96 -8.02 -6.45
C ASN A 337 -16.96 -7.15 -5.67
N ILE A 338 -17.88 -6.48 -6.38
CA ILE A 338 -18.75 -5.43 -5.81
C ILE A 338 -19.64 -5.99 -4.69
N ASN A 339 -20.14 -7.21 -4.84
CA ASN A 339 -20.96 -7.87 -3.81
C ASN A 339 -20.28 -7.92 -2.43
N ASN A 340 -19.02 -8.39 -2.37
CA ASN A 340 -18.31 -8.49 -1.10
C ASN A 340 -17.72 -7.14 -0.65
N ALA A 341 -17.28 -6.30 -1.60
CA ALA A 341 -16.59 -5.04 -1.30
C ALA A 341 -17.53 -3.89 -0.91
N CYS A 342 -18.76 -3.87 -1.41
CA CYS A 342 -19.65 -2.72 -1.31
C CYS A 342 -21.00 -3.06 -0.67
N GLN A 343 -21.63 -4.19 -1.05
CA GLN A 343 -23.01 -4.49 -0.63
C GLN A 343 -23.17 -4.91 0.84
N GLN A 344 -22.07 -5.05 1.57
CA GLN A 344 -22.10 -5.21 3.03
C GLN A 344 -22.60 -3.94 3.74
N CYS A 345 -22.45 -2.77 3.10
CA CYS A 345 -22.90 -1.48 3.62
C CYS A 345 -23.95 -0.81 2.74
N HIS A 346 -23.97 -1.11 1.45
CA HIS A 346 -24.85 -0.46 0.47
C HIS A 346 -25.93 -1.42 -0.04
N PRO A 347 -27.19 -1.32 0.42
CA PRO A 347 -28.28 -2.21 0.03
C PRO A 347 -28.89 -1.81 -1.33
N VAL A 348 -28.05 -1.72 -2.35
CA VAL A 348 -28.42 -1.40 -3.75
C VAL A 348 -27.75 -2.39 -4.70
N SER A 349 -28.19 -2.44 -5.95
CA SER A 349 -27.65 -3.39 -6.93
C SER A 349 -26.17 -3.14 -7.26
N GLU A 350 -25.43 -4.20 -7.65
CA GLU A 350 -24.04 -4.06 -8.10
C GLU A 350 -23.90 -3.12 -9.30
N ASN A 351 -24.86 -3.16 -10.23
CA ASN A 351 -24.87 -2.27 -11.39
C ASN A 351 -25.02 -0.81 -10.98
N GLU A 352 -25.87 -0.49 -10.00
CA GLU A 352 -26.02 0.88 -9.51
C GLU A 352 -24.72 1.38 -8.86
N LEU A 353 -24.08 0.56 -8.03
CA LEU A 353 -22.79 0.88 -7.42
C LEU A 353 -21.70 1.10 -8.47
N LYS A 354 -21.63 0.22 -9.47
CA LYS A 354 -20.71 0.33 -10.60
C LYS A 354 -20.92 1.63 -11.36
N LEU A 355 -22.16 1.96 -11.70
CA LEU A 355 -22.50 3.18 -12.43
C LEU A 355 -22.13 4.44 -11.65
N ARG A 356 -22.38 4.47 -10.33
CA ARG A 356 -21.97 5.60 -9.47
C ARG A 356 -20.45 5.79 -9.46
N VAL A 357 -19.69 4.71 -9.35
CA VAL A 357 -18.23 4.75 -9.41
C VAL A 357 -17.75 5.21 -10.78
N GLU A 358 -18.27 4.63 -11.86
CA GLU A 358 -17.89 4.99 -13.23
C GLU A 358 -18.26 6.46 -13.55
N GLN A 359 -19.38 6.99 -13.07
CA GLN A 359 -19.73 8.40 -13.25
C GLN A 359 -18.73 9.36 -12.59
N ILE A 360 -18.23 9.02 -11.40
CA ILE A 360 -17.18 9.81 -10.73
C ILE A 360 -15.88 9.70 -11.53
N GLN A 361 -15.51 8.50 -11.96
CA GLN A 361 -14.32 8.26 -12.76
C GLN A 361 -14.36 8.97 -14.12
N ASP A 362 -15.52 8.99 -14.79
CA ASP A 362 -15.75 9.69 -16.06
C ASP A 362 -15.44 11.18 -15.90
N LYS A 363 -15.97 11.82 -14.85
CA LYS A 363 -15.72 13.23 -14.54
C LYS A 363 -14.26 13.49 -14.22
N THR A 364 -13.64 12.65 -13.38
CA THR A 364 -12.21 12.79 -13.05
C THR A 364 -11.33 12.61 -14.29
N PHE A 365 -11.64 11.64 -15.14
CA PHE A 365 -10.88 11.39 -16.37
C PHE A 365 -11.00 12.57 -17.35
N TYR A 366 -12.21 13.12 -17.50
CA TYR A 366 -12.45 14.32 -18.31
C TYR A 366 -11.65 15.53 -17.79
N LEU A 367 -11.79 15.87 -16.50
CA LEU A 367 -11.10 17.02 -15.89
C LEU A 367 -9.58 16.87 -15.96
N ARG A 368 -9.06 15.66 -15.70
CA ARG A 368 -7.63 15.37 -15.83
C ARG A 368 -7.14 15.59 -17.25
N ASN A 369 -7.89 15.15 -18.27
CA ASN A 369 -7.50 15.35 -19.66
C ASN A 369 -7.52 16.83 -20.05
N LEU A 370 -8.52 17.59 -19.61
CA LEU A 370 -8.56 19.04 -19.83
C LEU A 370 -7.32 19.72 -19.24
N ALA A 371 -6.93 19.36 -18.01
CA ALA A 371 -5.72 19.88 -17.38
C ALA A 371 -4.43 19.43 -18.10
N LEU A 372 -4.37 18.18 -18.57
CA LEU A 372 -3.22 17.65 -19.32
C LEU A 372 -3.06 18.29 -20.69
N ASP A 373 -4.15 18.61 -21.39
CA ASP A 373 -4.10 19.32 -22.66
C ASP A 373 -3.57 20.74 -22.45
N ALA A 374 -4.15 21.46 -21.48
CA ALA A 374 -3.72 22.83 -21.16
C ALA A 374 -2.24 22.91 -20.74
N ILE A 375 -1.74 21.99 -19.91
CA ILE A 375 -0.35 22.02 -19.48
C ILE A 375 0.63 21.67 -20.61
N VAL A 376 0.25 20.77 -21.52
CA VAL A 376 1.10 20.42 -22.67
C VAL A 376 1.14 21.55 -23.69
N GLU A 377 0.03 22.22 -23.94
CA GLU A 377 -0.02 23.44 -24.74
C GLU A 377 0.89 24.52 -24.15
N PHE A 378 0.77 24.78 -22.84
CA PHE A 378 1.62 25.74 -22.13
C PHE A 378 3.12 25.36 -22.17
N ILE A 379 3.46 24.08 -22.05
CA ILE A 379 4.84 23.60 -22.24
C ILE A 379 5.34 23.91 -23.66
N GLY A 380 4.47 23.75 -24.66
CA GLY A 380 4.75 24.10 -26.06
C GLY A 380 5.06 25.58 -26.23
N ASP A 381 4.23 26.45 -25.69
CA ASP A 381 4.42 27.91 -25.73
C ASP A 381 5.73 28.33 -25.06
N LEU A 382 6.03 27.78 -23.87
CA LEU A 382 7.28 28.04 -23.16
C LEU A 382 8.50 27.55 -23.95
N LYS A 383 8.39 26.44 -24.66
CA LYS A 383 9.47 25.91 -25.51
C LYS A 383 9.76 26.86 -26.67
N ILE A 384 8.71 27.36 -27.35
CA ILE A 384 8.84 28.33 -28.44
C ILE A 384 9.42 29.65 -27.94
N ALA A 385 8.98 30.14 -26.77
CA ALA A 385 9.48 31.40 -26.20
C ALA A 385 10.97 31.34 -25.79
N ARG A 386 11.55 30.14 -25.67
CA ARG A 386 12.97 29.94 -25.31
C ARG A 386 13.89 29.76 -26.51
N THR A 387 13.35 29.48 -27.69
CA THR A 387 14.10 29.39 -28.96
C THR A 387 14.08 30.73 -29.67
#